data_AF-A0A1L3LU04-F1
#
_entry.id   AF-A0A1L3LU04-F1
#
_cell.length_a   1.000
_cell.length_b   1.000
_cell.length_c   1.000
_cell.angle_alpha   90.00
_cell.angle_beta   90.00
_cell.angle_gamma   90.00
#
_symmetry.space_group_name_H-M   'P 1'
#
loop_
_entity.id
_entity.type
_entity.pdbx_description
1 polymer ?
#
loop_
_entity_poly.entity_id
_entity_poly.type
_entity_poly.pdbx_seq_one_letter_code
_entity_poly.pdbx_strand_id
1 'polypeptide(L)'
;MGKPLAEAKSEIVHAAAYLQWYAEEARIYGETISAPSNDRRMLVIKHPIGVVGAITPWNFPASMVARKISPALAAGCSVVLN
;
A
#
# COMPACT_ATOMS: atom_id res chain seq x y z
N MET A 1 -13.57 15.65 -11.80
CA MET A 1 -13.35 17.10 -11.56
C MET A 1 -13.02 17.75 -12.89
N GLY A 2 -13.32 19.04 -13.06
CA GLY A 2 -13.19 19.77 -14.34
C GLY A 2 -11.78 19.96 -14.89
N LYS A 3 -10.86 19.03 -14.61
CA LYS A 3 -9.52 18.98 -15.19
C LYS A 3 -9.61 18.59 -16.68
N PRO A 4 -8.68 19.07 -17.52
CA PRO A 4 -8.61 18.66 -18.92
C PRO A 4 -8.53 17.14 -19.08
N LEU A 5 -9.15 16.60 -20.14
CA LEU A 5 -9.18 15.15 -20.40
C LEU A 5 -7.78 14.53 -20.46
N ALA A 6 -6.79 15.25 -20.99
CA ALA A 6 -5.41 14.79 -21.03
C ALA A 6 -4.82 14.58 -19.63
N GLU A 7 -5.09 15.51 -18.71
CA GLU A 7 -4.66 15.39 -17.31
C GLU A 7 -5.38 14.24 -16.61
N ALA A 8 -6.71 14.10 -16.84
CA ALA A 8 -7.48 12.99 -16.28
C ALA A 8 -6.94 11.63 -16.72
N LYS A 9 -6.60 11.47 -18.00
CA LYS A 9 -5.99 10.23 -18.52
C LYS A 9 -4.65 9.93 -17.86
N SER A 10 -3.79 10.96 -17.72
CA SER A 10 -2.50 10.81 -17.04
C SER A 10 -2.69 10.40 -15.57
N GLU A 11 -3.68 10.94 -14.88
CA GLU A 11 -4.02 10.56 -13.50
C GLU A 11 -4.39 9.08 -13.38
N ILE A 12 -5.19 8.54 -14.31
CA ILE A 12 -5.56 7.12 -14.30
C ILE A 12 -4.33 6.22 -14.48
N VAL A 13 -3.43 6.58 -15.40
CA VAL A 13 -2.17 5.83 -15.59
C VAL A 13 -1.31 5.89 -14.33
N HIS A 14 -1.23 7.05 -13.68
CA HIS A 14 -0.49 7.22 -12.43
C HIS A 14 -1.11 6.41 -11.28
N ALA A 15 -2.44 6.33 -11.21
CA ALA A 15 -3.15 5.49 -10.24
C ALA A 15 -2.86 3.99 -10.47
N ALA A 16 -2.86 3.55 -11.72
CA ALA A 16 -2.52 2.17 -12.08
C ALA A 16 -1.07 1.81 -11.72
N ALA A 17 -0.13 2.74 -11.87
CA ALA A 17 1.26 2.54 -11.50
C ALA A 17 1.43 2.25 -9.99
N TYR A 18 0.65 2.90 -9.10
CA TYR A 18 0.67 2.56 -7.67
C TYR A 18 0.22 1.12 -7.43
N LEU A 19 -0.87 0.69 -8.06
CA LEU A 19 -1.39 -0.66 -7.90
C LEU A 19 -0.37 -1.70 -8.38
N GLN A 20 0.23 -1.47 -9.54
CA GLN A 20 1.25 -2.35 -10.09
C GLN A 20 2.48 -2.45 -9.18
N TRP A 21 3.02 -1.31 -8.75
CA TRP A 21 4.19 -1.27 -7.88
C TRP A 21 3.93 -1.99 -6.55
N TYR A 22 2.81 -1.73 -5.90
CA TYR A 22 2.52 -2.36 -4.61
C TYR A 22 2.14 -3.85 -4.75
N ALA A 23 1.66 -4.30 -5.90
CA ALA A 23 1.51 -5.72 -6.17
C ALA A 23 2.87 -6.44 -6.21
N GLU A 24 3.91 -5.78 -6.72
CA GLU A 24 5.28 -6.28 -6.70
C GLU A 24 5.86 -6.26 -5.27
N GLU A 25 5.58 -5.21 -4.50
CA GLU A 25 6.01 -5.04 -3.10
C GLU A 25 5.22 -5.88 -2.07
N ALA A 26 4.22 -6.66 -2.50
CA ALA A 26 3.45 -7.55 -1.61
C ALA A 26 4.33 -8.65 -0.96
N ARG A 27 5.58 -8.79 -1.40
CA ARG A 27 6.59 -9.69 -0.80
C ARG A 27 7.21 -9.06 0.44
N ILE A 28 6.47 -9.10 1.55
CA ILE A 28 6.90 -8.51 2.81
C ILE A 28 7.87 -9.45 3.55
N TYR A 29 9.16 -9.12 3.53
CA TYR A 29 10.19 -9.90 4.21
C TYR A 29 10.32 -9.55 5.70
N GLY A 30 10.46 -10.60 6.51
CA GLY A 30 10.94 -10.54 7.89
C GLY A 30 12.47 -10.60 7.97
N GLU A 31 13.00 -10.65 9.17
CA GLU A 31 14.45 -10.70 9.44
C GLU A 31 14.79 -11.76 10.48
N THR A 32 15.98 -12.36 10.37
CA THR A 32 16.55 -13.21 11.42
C THR A 32 17.76 -12.50 12.00
N ILE A 33 17.75 -12.28 13.30
CA ILE A 33 18.79 -11.53 14.01
C ILE A 33 19.66 -12.51 14.80
N SER A 34 20.97 -12.24 14.87
CA SER A 34 21.88 -13.02 15.70
C SER A 34 21.45 -12.98 17.16
N ALA A 35 21.24 -14.15 17.74
CA ALA A 35 20.86 -14.26 19.14
C ALA A 35 22.09 -14.06 20.04
N PRO A 36 21.96 -13.34 21.17
CA PRO A 36 23.05 -13.19 22.14
C PRO A 36 23.50 -14.51 22.80
N SER A 37 22.68 -15.56 22.72
CA SER A 37 22.90 -16.85 23.36
C SER A 37 22.43 -18.00 22.46
N ASN A 38 23.10 -19.16 22.55
CA ASN A 38 22.87 -20.32 21.66
C ASN A 38 21.52 -21.05 21.90
N ASP A 39 20.81 -20.72 22.97
CA ASP A 39 19.51 -21.29 23.34
C ASP A 39 18.32 -20.51 22.73
N ARG A 40 18.57 -19.41 22.01
CA ARG A 40 17.52 -18.51 21.51
C ARG A 40 17.63 -18.28 20.01
N ARG A 41 16.50 -17.98 19.39
CA ARG A 41 16.40 -17.51 18.00
C ARG A 41 15.61 -16.20 18.00
N MET A 42 16.10 -15.20 17.28
CA MET A 42 15.42 -13.92 17.14
C MET A 42 14.89 -13.79 15.71
N LEU A 43 13.57 -13.71 15.60
CA LEU A 43 12.86 -13.59 14.33
C LEU A 43 11.98 -12.34 14.38
N VAL A 44 12.01 -11.57 13.29
CA VAL A 44 11.11 -10.45 13.06
C VAL A 44 10.19 -10.85 11.92
N ILE A 45 8.89 -10.82 12.18
CA ILE A 45 7.84 -11.10 11.19
C ILE A 45 6.90 -9.91 11.12
N LYS A 46 6.41 -9.60 9.92
CA LYS A 46 5.53 -8.46 9.65
C LYS A 46 4.12 -8.99 9.38
N HIS A 47 3.12 -8.34 9.96
CA HIS A 47 1.71 -8.73 9.83
C HIS A 47 0.85 -7.53 9.43
N PRO A 48 -0.28 -7.76 8.74
CA PRO A 48 -1.26 -6.71 8.50
C PRO A 48 -1.81 -6.17 9.82
N ILE A 49 -2.13 -4.88 9.84
CA ILE A 49 -2.75 -4.23 11.01
C ILE A 49 -4.26 -4.52 11.12
N GLY A 50 -4.91 -4.92 10.03
CA GLY A 50 -6.34 -5.25 9.98
C GLY A 50 -7.14 -4.33 9.06
N VAL A 51 -8.19 -3.68 9.60
CA VAL A 51 -9.09 -2.80 8.84
C VAL A 51 -8.52 -1.37 8.78
N VAL A 52 -8.47 -0.77 7.59
CA VAL A 52 -7.97 0.59 7.36
C VAL A 52 -9.10 1.50 6.87
N GLY A 53 -9.30 2.64 7.52
CA GLY A 53 -10.13 3.73 7.00
C GLY A 53 -9.32 4.68 6.11
N ALA A 54 -9.78 4.94 4.89
CA ALA A 54 -9.15 5.86 3.95
C ALA A 54 -10.09 7.03 3.64
N ILE A 55 -9.60 8.26 3.86
CA ILE A 55 -10.26 9.51 3.48
C ILE A 55 -9.36 10.19 2.45
N THR A 56 -9.90 10.55 1.29
CA THR A 56 -9.13 11.13 0.18
C THR A 56 -9.69 12.46 -0.31
N PRO A 57 -8.83 13.43 -0.65
CA PRO A 57 -9.27 14.70 -1.21
C PRO A 57 -9.73 14.56 -2.67
N TRP A 58 -10.41 15.58 -3.17
CA TRP A 58 -11.10 15.57 -4.46
C TRP A 58 -10.25 16.00 -5.67
N ASN A 59 -9.04 16.53 -5.45
CA ASN A 59 -8.19 17.11 -6.50
C ASN A 59 -7.57 16.05 -7.44
N PHE A 60 -7.24 14.87 -6.91
CA PHE A 60 -6.81 13.70 -7.68
C PHE A 60 -7.53 12.44 -7.19
N PRO A 61 -8.82 12.29 -7.55
CA PRO A 61 -9.68 11.27 -6.96
C PRO A 61 -9.21 9.84 -7.22
N ALA A 62 -8.57 9.55 -8.35
CA ALA A 62 -8.07 8.21 -8.64
C ALA A 62 -6.72 7.95 -7.98
N SER A 63 -5.77 8.88 -8.13
CA SER A 63 -4.40 8.64 -7.67
C SER A 63 -4.26 8.72 -6.14
N MET A 64 -5.05 9.56 -5.46
CA MET A 64 -5.04 9.64 -3.99
C MET A 64 -5.63 8.38 -3.35
N VAL A 65 -6.67 7.81 -3.96
CA VAL A 65 -7.25 6.53 -3.53
C VAL A 65 -6.24 5.41 -3.76
N ALA A 66 -5.72 5.28 -4.99
CA ALA A 66 -4.74 4.26 -5.34
C ALA A 66 -3.52 4.28 -4.40
N ARG A 67 -3.01 5.46 -4.04
CA ARG A 67 -1.86 5.60 -3.14
C ARG A 67 -2.12 5.08 -1.71
N LYS A 68 -3.37 5.02 -1.26
CA LYS A 68 -3.74 4.48 0.06
C LYS A 68 -4.16 3.01 0.00
N ILE A 69 -4.99 2.64 -0.97
CA ILE A 69 -5.54 1.28 -1.06
C ILE A 69 -4.47 0.26 -1.47
N SER A 70 -3.57 0.65 -2.37
CA SER A 70 -2.56 -0.27 -2.92
C SER A 70 -1.63 -0.84 -1.84
N PRO A 71 -0.98 -0.02 -0.98
CA PRO A 71 -0.16 -0.56 0.12
C PRO A 71 -0.98 -1.31 1.17
N ALA A 72 -2.22 -0.89 1.44
CA ALA A 72 -3.06 -1.57 2.43
C ALA A 72 -3.41 -2.99 1.96
N LEU A 73 -3.81 -3.15 0.70
CA LEU A 73 -4.09 -4.45 0.11
C LEU A 73 -2.83 -5.31 -0.01
N ALA A 74 -1.71 -4.74 -0.43
CA ALA A 74 -0.42 -5.43 -0.51
C ALA A 74 0.05 -5.97 0.86
N ALA A 75 -0.26 -5.24 1.94
CA ALA A 75 0.03 -5.69 3.30
C ALA A 75 -0.93 -6.76 3.84
N GLY A 76 -2.05 -7.03 3.16
CA GLY A 76 -3.10 -7.95 3.60
C GLY A 76 -4.19 -7.32 4.48
N CYS A 77 -4.34 -5.98 4.44
CA CYS A 77 -5.40 -5.27 5.13
C CYS A 77 -6.69 -5.20 4.30
N SER A 78 -7.82 -4.99 4.98
CA SER A 78 -9.07 -4.56 4.33
C SER A 78 -9.20 -3.04 4.39
N VAL A 79 -9.94 -2.43 3.46
CA VAL A 79 -10.07 -0.97 3.38
C VAL A 79 -11.53 -0.54 3.31
N VAL A 80 -11.88 0.46 4.12
CA VAL A 80 -13.12 1.24 4.01
C VAL A 80 -12.75 2.62 3.47
N LEU A 81 -13.31 2.98 2.31
CA LEU A 81 -13.07 4.26 1.64
C LEU A 81 -14.26 5.20 1.84
N ASN A 82 -13.98 6.48 2.10
CA ASN A 82 -14.95 7.58 2.14
C ASN A 82 -14.80 8.50 0.92
#